data_AF-A0A7X0MDR3-F1
#
_entry.id   AF-A0A7X0MDR3-F1
#
_cell.length_a   1.000
_cell.length_b   1.000
_cell.length_c   1.000
_cell.angle_alpha   90.00
_cell.angle_beta   90.00
_cell.angle_gamma   90.00
#
_symmetry.space_group_name_H-M   'P 1'
#
loop_
_entity.id
_entity.type
_entity.pdbx_description
1 polymer ?
#
loop_
_entity_poly.entity_id
_entity_poly.type
_entity_poly.pdbx_seq_one_letter_code
_entity_poly.pdbx_strand_id
1 'polypeptide(L)'
;MTARPQNRVFGKQKRHHTIILASGDMVRHMTVRPWMAALAVCMVGILSIGYLLATSYLVLRDDLIGATMARQARMQYDYEDRIAALRAQVDRVTSRQLLDQQVVEEKVDKLIEQQQQLSSRGGKLNALLDRAESSGLTDKGSRTDVNAPAAKNEHAQLTAPKAIEKLLSSGKPADATPDNSTLAYVPAPETVADRADRVFSKVTLSLKHIEQDQLTRIRNLTADASGTANEIQSIMHNVGIKLPNGVASTAGKDEDGGVGGPYAAPENVDQFEQSMADLDTALTHLETVRGAAESLPFRNPAPGKLVTSPFGNRKDPFFGTLALHTGTDFHFSPGEKIKATAPGKVVAAGWTGGYGNMVEIDHGDGISTRYGHMEQVLVKIGDKVDRGGIVGLAGSTGRSTGTHLHYEVRENGLPVDPMYFINAGTKLASYISGMGAI
;
A
#
# COMPACT_ATOMS: atom_id res chain seq x y z
N MET A 1 -88.93 44.28 -97.94
CA MET A 1 -89.88 45.41 -97.88
C MET A 1 -89.94 45.89 -96.44
N THR A 2 -89.05 46.78 -95.99
CA THR A 2 -89.19 48.25 -95.96
C THR A 2 -90.42 48.76 -95.20
N ALA A 3 -90.22 49.31 -94.00
CA ALA A 3 -90.70 50.64 -93.59
C ALA A 3 -90.51 50.90 -92.06
N ARG A 4 -89.66 51.87 -91.71
CA ARG A 4 -89.92 52.84 -90.62
C ARG A 4 -90.95 53.86 -91.13
N PRO A 5 -91.65 54.71 -90.33
CA PRO A 5 -91.33 55.21 -88.96
C PRO A 5 -92.55 55.41 -88.02
N GLN A 6 -92.34 55.84 -86.76
CA GLN A 6 -92.90 57.07 -86.14
C GLN A 6 -92.86 57.08 -84.60
N ASN A 7 -92.63 58.28 -84.07
CA ASN A 7 -92.42 58.65 -82.67
C ASN A 7 -93.74 59.16 -82.05
N ARG A 8 -94.11 58.75 -80.83
CA ARG A 8 -95.10 59.46 -80.00
C ARG A 8 -94.84 59.27 -78.50
N VAL A 9 -94.65 60.39 -77.83
CA VAL A 9 -94.55 60.63 -76.39
C VAL A 9 -95.95 60.57 -75.75
N PHE A 10 -96.13 59.91 -74.59
CA PHE A 10 -96.82 60.41 -73.38
C PHE A 10 -96.87 59.35 -72.27
N GLY A 11 -96.82 59.82 -71.02
CA GLY A 11 -96.47 59.05 -69.82
C GLY A 11 -97.57 58.20 -69.19
N LYS A 12 -97.17 57.24 -68.36
CA LYS A 12 -98.01 56.61 -67.33
C LYS A 12 -97.71 57.26 -65.98
N GLN A 13 -98.63 58.07 -65.47
CA GLN A 13 -98.57 58.62 -64.12
C GLN A 13 -98.71 57.49 -63.07
N LYS A 14 -97.77 57.41 -62.11
CA LYS A 14 -97.90 56.55 -60.93
C LYS A 14 -98.85 57.19 -59.92
N ARG A 15 -99.93 56.50 -59.57
CA ARG A 15 -100.95 56.94 -58.61
C ARG A 15 -100.35 57.09 -57.21
N HIS A 16 -100.58 58.24 -56.58
CA HIS A 16 -100.18 58.52 -55.21
C HIS A 16 -101.14 57.79 -54.25
N HIS A 17 -100.59 57.05 -53.29
CA HIS A 17 -101.37 56.38 -52.24
C HIS A 17 -101.44 57.31 -51.03
N THR A 18 -102.65 57.68 -50.64
CA THR A 18 -102.93 58.57 -49.51
C THR A 18 -103.49 57.73 -48.37
N ILE A 19 -102.77 57.65 -47.25
CA ILE A 19 -103.24 56.98 -46.04
C ILE A 19 -103.94 58.03 -45.19
N ILE A 20 -105.22 57.82 -44.92
CA ILE A 20 -106.04 58.71 -44.08
C ILE A 20 -106.11 58.07 -42.69
N LEU A 21 -105.46 58.68 -41.72
CA LEU A 21 -105.63 58.35 -40.30
C LEU A 21 -106.58 59.37 -39.68
N ALA A 22 -107.78 58.92 -39.30
CA ALA A 22 -108.75 59.71 -38.58
C ALA A 22 -108.75 59.30 -37.10
N SER A 23 -108.52 60.25 -36.20
CA SER A 23 -108.65 60.08 -34.76
C SER A 23 -109.43 61.27 -34.22
N GLY A 24 -110.74 61.09 -34.02
CA GLY A 24 -111.63 62.16 -33.54
C GLY A 24 -111.75 63.34 -34.52
N ASP A 25 -112.02 64.54 -33.99
CA ASP A 25 -112.37 65.75 -34.75
C ASP A 25 -111.22 66.42 -35.55
N MET A 26 -110.04 65.80 -35.64
CA MET A 26 -108.90 66.34 -36.41
C MET A 26 -108.40 65.32 -37.43
N VAL A 27 -108.58 65.62 -38.72
CA VAL A 27 -108.07 64.81 -39.83
C VAL A 27 -106.72 65.38 -40.30
N ARG A 28 -105.64 64.60 -40.13
CA ARG A 28 -104.30 64.96 -40.61
C ARG A 28 -103.93 64.04 -41.77
N HIS A 29 -103.66 64.61 -42.94
CA HIS A 29 -103.26 63.84 -44.12
C HIS A 29 -101.73 63.90 -44.29
N MET A 30 -101.09 62.75 -44.51
CA MET A 30 -99.66 62.67 -44.77
C MET A 30 -99.44 62.01 -46.13
N THR A 31 -98.83 62.74 -47.07
CA THR A 31 -98.57 62.25 -48.42
C THR A 31 -97.22 61.55 -48.48
N VAL A 32 -97.22 60.22 -48.66
CA VAL A 32 -95.97 59.45 -48.78
C VAL A 32 -95.52 59.46 -50.25
N ARG A 33 -94.44 60.19 -50.55
CA ARG A 33 -93.82 60.21 -51.88
C ARG A 33 -93.01 58.92 -52.10
N PRO A 34 -92.97 58.35 -53.32
CA PRO A 34 -92.33 57.06 -53.59
C PRO A 34 -90.82 57.01 -53.27
N TRP A 35 -90.13 58.15 -53.28
CA TRP A 35 -88.74 58.27 -52.82
C TRP A 35 -88.57 57.99 -51.31
N MET A 36 -89.53 58.39 -50.47
CA MET A 36 -89.44 58.15 -49.02
C MET A 36 -89.65 56.68 -48.67
N ALA A 37 -90.51 55.98 -49.42
CA ALA A 37 -90.67 54.53 -49.28
C ALA A 37 -89.38 53.79 -49.66
N ALA A 38 -88.68 54.23 -50.72
CA ALA A 38 -87.40 53.66 -51.11
C ALA A 38 -86.32 53.84 -50.03
N LEU A 39 -86.23 55.04 -49.42
CA LEU A 39 -85.31 55.28 -48.30
C LEU A 39 -85.63 54.43 -47.07
N ALA A 40 -86.91 54.30 -46.71
CA ALA A 40 -87.32 53.47 -45.58
C ALA A 40 -86.98 51.99 -45.81
N VAL A 41 -87.21 51.46 -47.02
CA VAL A 41 -86.83 50.09 -47.38
C VAL A 41 -85.31 49.91 -47.36
N CYS A 42 -84.55 50.91 -47.81
CA CYS A 42 -83.08 50.87 -47.76
C CYS A 42 -82.55 50.89 -46.32
N MET A 43 -83.14 51.73 -45.46
CA MET A 43 -82.82 51.81 -44.03
C MET A 43 -83.13 50.50 -43.31
N VAL A 44 -84.29 49.90 -43.57
CA VAL A 44 -84.66 48.57 -43.04
C VAL A 44 -83.72 47.48 -43.59
N GLY A 45 -83.33 47.55 -44.86
CA GLY A 45 -82.34 46.65 -45.45
C GLY A 45 -80.99 46.73 -44.76
N ILE A 46 -80.47 47.94 -44.52
CA ILE A 46 -79.20 48.16 -43.81
C ILE A 46 -79.29 47.65 -42.36
N LEU A 47 -80.37 47.95 -41.65
CA LEU A 47 -80.59 47.45 -40.29
C LEU A 47 -80.70 45.92 -40.25
N SER A 48 -81.35 45.30 -41.24
CA SER A 48 -81.49 43.85 -41.34
C SER A 48 -80.15 43.17 -41.65
N ILE A 49 -79.36 43.75 -42.55
CA ILE A 49 -77.99 43.29 -42.84
C ILE A 49 -77.10 43.46 -41.61
N GLY A 50 -77.18 44.60 -40.93
CA GLY A 50 -76.47 44.84 -39.68
C GLY A 50 -76.84 43.85 -38.59
N TYR A 51 -78.13 43.54 -38.44
CA TYR A 51 -78.62 42.53 -37.51
C TYR A 51 -78.10 41.13 -37.85
N LEU A 52 -78.15 40.72 -39.13
CA LEU A 52 -77.62 39.43 -39.59
C LEU A 52 -76.08 39.33 -39.43
N LEU A 53 -75.34 40.42 -39.67
CA LEU A 53 -73.90 40.45 -39.44
C LEU A 53 -73.55 40.38 -37.96
N ALA A 54 -74.31 41.07 -37.09
CA ALA A 54 -74.11 41.02 -35.65
C ALA A 54 -74.40 39.63 -35.06
N THR A 55 -75.49 38.98 -35.48
CA THR A 55 -75.80 37.62 -35.04
C THR A 55 -74.81 36.60 -35.59
N SER A 56 -74.38 36.73 -36.84
CA SER A 56 -73.32 35.90 -37.42
C SER A 56 -71.99 36.06 -36.67
N TYR A 57 -71.59 37.30 -36.35
CA TYR A 57 -70.39 37.57 -35.55
C TYR A 57 -70.48 36.96 -34.15
N LEU A 58 -71.62 37.09 -33.46
CA LEU A 58 -71.78 36.52 -32.11
C LEU A 58 -71.71 34.99 -32.12
N VAL A 59 -72.30 34.32 -33.13
CA VAL A 59 -72.23 32.86 -33.26
C VAL A 59 -70.81 32.40 -33.62
N LEU A 60 -70.14 33.04 -34.58
CA LEU A 60 -68.76 32.69 -34.94
C LEU A 60 -67.74 33.07 -33.85
N ARG A 61 -68.02 34.09 -33.02
CA ARG A 61 -67.14 34.52 -31.93
C ARG A 61 -66.95 33.41 -30.90
N ASP A 62 -68.01 32.70 -30.53
CA ASP A 62 -67.93 31.64 -29.53
C ASP A 62 -67.10 30.45 -30.06
N ASP A 63 -67.25 30.10 -31.34
CA ASP A 63 -66.43 29.07 -31.99
C ASP A 63 -64.96 29.50 -32.12
N LEU A 64 -64.69 30.77 -32.44
CA LEU A 64 -63.32 31.29 -32.62
C LEU A 64 -62.57 31.46 -31.29
N ILE A 65 -63.27 31.91 -30.24
CA ILE A 65 -62.75 31.98 -28.87
C ILE A 65 -62.55 30.56 -28.33
N GLY A 66 -63.50 29.65 -28.56
CA GLY A 66 -63.38 28.24 -28.17
C GLY A 66 -62.19 27.55 -28.85
N ALA A 67 -61.99 27.76 -30.15
CA ALA A 67 -60.89 27.17 -30.90
C ALA A 67 -59.50 27.71 -30.48
N THR A 68 -59.40 29.00 -30.15
CA THR A 68 -58.14 29.61 -29.68
C THR A 68 -57.83 29.23 -28.23
N MET A 69 -58.82 29.23 -27.34
CA MET A 69 -58.70 28.75 -25.95
C MET A 69 -58.33 27.26 -25.90
N ALA A 70 -58.95 26.42 -26.73
CA ALA A 70 -58.61 24.99 -26.80
C ALA A 70 -57.19 24.75 -27.32
N ARG A 71 -56.72 25.59 -28.27
CA ARG A 71 -55.34 25.51 -28.78
C ARG A 71 -54.33 25.99 -27.73
N GLN A 72 -54.61 27.07 -27.00
CA GLN A 72 -53.77 27.53 -25.89
C GLN A 72 -53.73 26.51 -24.75
N ALA A 73 -54.86 25.92 -24.38
CA ALA A 73 -54.93 24.87 -23.36
C ALA A 73 -54.11 23.64 -23.75
N ARG A 74 -54.21 23.16 -25.00
CA ARG A 74 -53.37 22.04 -25.49
C ARG A 74 -51.88 22.37 -25.47
N MET A 75 -51.50 23.57 -25.92
CA MET A 75 -50.10 24.00 -25.85
C MET A 75 -49.61 24.05 -24.40
N GLN A 76 -50.43 24.55 -23.47
CA GLN A 76 -50.10 24.58 -22.06
C GLN A 76 -49.93 23.18 -21.48
N TYR A 77 -50.83 22.23 -21.78
CA TYR A 77 -50.69 20.84 -21.36
C TYR A 77 -49.42 20.18 -21.93
N ASP A 78 -49.11 20.39 -23.23
CA ASP A 78 -47.87 19.89 -23.83
C ASP A 78 -46.62 20.48 -23.15
N TYR A 79 -46.66 21.76 -22.74
CA TYR A 79 -45.58 22.39 -21.98
C TYR A 79 -45.48 21.85 -20.55
N GLU A 80 -46.61 21.67 -19.85
CA GLU A 80 -46.66 21.08 -18.50
C GLU A 80 -46.10 19.64 -18.52
N ASP A 81 -46.48 18.83 -19.50
CA ASP A 81 -45.97 17.47 -19.68
C ASP A 81 -44.47 17.48 -20.02
N ARG A 82 -43.99 18.38 -20.89
CA ARG A 82 -42.55 18.53 -21.16
C ARG A 82 -41.78 18.94 -19.92
N ILE A 83 -42.30 19.88 -19.14
CA ILE A 83 -41.67 20.34 -17.89
C ILE A 83 -41.64 19.19 -16.89
N ALA A 84 -42.72 18.43 -16.74
CA ALA A 84 -42.78 17.26 -15.86
C ALA A 84 -41.78 16.17 -16.29
N ALA A 85 -41.68 15.89 -17.59
CA ALA A 85 -40.72 14.93 -18.14
C ALA A 85 -39.27 15.38 -17.94
N LEU A 86 -38.96 16.65 -18.20
CA LEU A 86 -37.62 17.22 -17.96
C LEU A 86 -37.27 17.20 -16.47
N ARG A 87 -38.22 17.55 -15.59
CA ARG A 87 -38.02 17.50 -14.14
C ARG A 87 -37.76 16.07 -13.66
N ALA A 88 -38.53 15.10 -14.12
CA ALA A 88 -38.30 13.69 -13.81
C ALA A 88 -36.94 13.17 -14.33
N GLN A 89 -36.47 13.65 -15.49
CA GLN A 89 -35.13 13.35 -15.99
C GLN A 89 -34.05 13.97 -15.09
N VAL A 90 -34.19 15.24 -14.69
CA VAL A 90 -33.26 15.89 -13.77
C VAL A 90 -33.24 15.18 -12.42
N ASP A 91 -34.39 14.85 -11.85
CA ASP A 91 -34.49 14.13 -10.57
C ASP A 91 -33.84 12.74 -10.66
N ARG A 92 -34.04 12.03 -11.79
CA ARG A 92 -33.39 10.74 -12.04
C ARG A 92 -31.87 10.86 -12.17
N VAL A 93 -31.38 11.86 -12.90
CA VAL A 93 -29.93 12.07 -13.11
C VAL A 93 -29.27 12.51 -11.81
N THR A 94 -29.86 13.46 -11.09
CA THR A 94 -29.36 13.93 -9.79
C THR A 94 -29.36 12.80 -8.76
N SER A 95 -30.40 11.98 -8.69
CA SER A 95 -30.44 10.80 -7.80
C SER A 95 -29.34 9.79 -8.13
N ARG A 96 -29.09 9.50 -9.41
CA ARG A 96 -27.99 8.62 -9.82
C ARG A 96 -26.63 9.21 -9.47
N GLN A 97 -26.43 10.50 -9.70
CA GLN A 97 -25.18 11.18 -9.38
C GLN A 97 -24.89 11.18 -7.87
N LEU A 98 -25.91 11.36 -7.03
CA LEU A 98 -25.75 11.27 -5.57
C LEU A 98 -25.38 9.85 -5.11
N LEU A 99 -26.01 8.81 -5.67
CA LEU A 99 -25.67 7.42 -5.37
C LEU A 99 -24.25 7.07 -5.82
N ASP A 100 -23.86 7.46 -7.04
CA ASP A 100 -22.51 7.25 -7.56
C ASP A 100 -21.47 7.96 -6.67
N GLN A 101 -21.77 9.17 -6.20
CA GLN A 101 -20.91 9.91 -5.29
C GLN A 101 -20.73 9.18 -3.95
N GLN A 102 -21.82 8.69 -3.34
CA GLN A 102 -21.76 7.93 -2.08
C GLN A 102 -20.93 6.64 -2.21
N VAL A 103 -21.10 5.91 -3.31
CA VAL A 103 -20.34 4.67 -3.56
C VAL A 103 -18.85 4.97 -3.75
N VAL A 104 -18.52 6.05 -4.46
CA VAL A 104 -17.13 6.48 -4.63
C VAL A 104 -16.53 6.90 -3.30
N GLU A 105 -17.25 7.66 -2.47
CA GLU A 105 -16.82 8.10 -1.14
C GLU A 105 -16.52 6.91 -0.22
N GLU A 106 -17.43 5.93 -0.12
CA GLU A 106 -17.21 4.71 0.66
C GLU A 106 -15.97 3.92 0.19
N LYS A 107 -15.74 3.85 -1.12
CA LYS A 107 -14.56 3.19 -1.69
C LYS A 107 -13.27 3.96 -1.39
N VAL A 108 -13.31 5.29 -1.42
CA VAL A 108 -12.17 6.14 -1.06
C VAL A 108 -11.82 5.97 0.41
N ASP A 109 -12.81 5.96 1.31
CA ASP A 109 -12.58 5.78 2.74
C ASP A 109 -11.93 4.44 3.04
N LYS A 110 -12.44 3.34 2.45
CA LYS A 110 -11.82 2.01 2.56
C LYS A 110 -10.38 1.98 2.05
N LEU A 111 -10.07 2.71 0.98
CA LEU A 111 -8.71 2.80 0.46
C LEU A 111 -7.78 3.58 1.37
N ILE A 112 -8.26 4.66 1.98
CA ILE A 112 -7.48 5.44 2.95
C ILE A 112 -7.18 4.56 4.17
N GLU A 113 -8.16 3.81 4.67
CA GLU A 113 -7.98 2.87 5.78
C GLU A 113 -6.92 1.80 5.42
N GLN A 114 -7.03 1.17 4.24
CA GLN A 114 -6.04 0.20 3.76
C GLN A 114 -4.64 0.81 3.61
N GLN A 115 -4.54 2.03 3.09
CA GLN A 115 -3.28 2.73 2.95
C GLN A 115 -2.64 3.06 4.31
N GLN A 116 -3.44 3.47 5.29
CA GLN A 116 -2.97 3.73 6.66
C GLN A 116 -2.46 2.45 7.33
N GLN A 117 -3.20 1.34 7.20
CA GLN A 117 -2.76 0.04 7.71
C GLN A 117 -1.44 -0.38 7.06
N LEU A 118 -1.33 -0.32 5.73
CA LEU A 118 -0.08 -0.64 5.02
C LEU A 118 1.08 0.28 5.42
N SER A 119 0.84 1.58 5.59
CA SER A 119 1.88 2.52 6.03
C SER A 119 2.36 2.21 7.45
N SER A 120 1.44 1.86 8.36
CA SER A 120 1.79 1.51 9.74
C SER A 120 2.61 0.21 9.80
N ARG A 121 2.23 -0.80 8.99
CA ARG A 121 2.94 -2.06 8.82
C ARG A 121 4.34 -1.85 8.22
N GLY A 122 4.44 -0.98 7.20
CA GLY A 122 5.70 -0.61 6.57
C GLY A 122 6.72 -0.01 7.55
N GLY A 123 6.26 0.80 8.51
CA GLY A 123 7.13 1.35 9.55
C GLY A 123 7.77 0.27 10.44
N LYS A 124 6.98 -0.71 10.90
CA LYS A 124 7.48 -1.85 11.69
C LYS A 124 8.40 -2.75 10.86
N LEU A 125 8.03 -2.99 9.61
CA LEU A 125 8.81 -3.81 8.68
C LEU A 125 10.20 -3.23 8.45
N ASN A 126 10.29 -1.92 8.24
CA ASN A 126 11.59 -1.26 8.05
C ASN A 126 12.51 -1.45 9.26
N ALA A 127 11.99 -1.37 10.49
CA ALA A 127 12.79 -1.63 11.69
C ALA A 127 13.34 -3.07 11.74
N LEU A 128 12.54 -4.07 11.32
CA LEU A 128 13.01 -5.45 11.25
C LEU A 128 13.98 -5.68 10.08
N LEU A 129 13.80 -5.00 8.95
CA LEU A 129 14.72 -5.05 7.82
C LEU A 129 16.08 -4.44 8.18
N ASP A 130 16.09 -3.28 8.84
CA ASP A 130 17.31 -2.65 9.35
C ASP A 130 18.02 -3.58 10.35
N ARG A 131 17.25 -4.25 11.22
CA ARG A 131 17.78 -5.26 12.14
C ARG A 131 18.36 -6.48 11.41
N ALA A 132 17.68 -6.99 10.39
CA ALA A 132 18.18 -8.09 9.56
C ALA A 132 19.48 -7.71 8.82
N GLU A 133 19.56 -6.49 8.29
CA GLU A 133 20.76 -5.96 7.65
C GLU A 133 21.92 -5.83 8.65
N SER A 134 21.65 -5.31 9.86
CA SER A 134 22.64 -5.29 10.95
C SER A 134 23.07 -6.69 11.41
N SER A 135 22.21 -7.69 11.19
CA SER A 135 22.51 -9.09 11.43
C SER A 135 23.31 -9.76 10.31
N GLY A 136 23.65 -9.02 9.24
CA GLY A 136 24.43 -9.51 8.10
C GLY A 136 23.62 -10.26 7.06
N LEU A 137 22.29 -10.30 7.21
CA LEU A 137 21.37 -10.84 6.22
C LEU A 137 21.12 -9.76 5.16
N THR A 138 22.03 -9.68 4.19
CA THR A 138 21.80 -8.84 3.02
C THR A 138 20.91 -9.58 2.05
N ASP A 139 19.80 -8.97 1.65
CA ASP A 139 18.91 -9.47 0.60
C ASP A 139 19.71 -9.67 -0.70
N LYS A 140 20.13 -10.92 -0.97
CA LYS A 140 20.85 -11.29 -2.19
C LYS A 140 19.95 -11.21 -3.43
N GLY A 141 18.67 -10.88 -3.27
CA GLY A 141 17.68 -10.88 -4.34
C GLY A 141 16.64 -9.76 -4.23
N SER A 142 17.02 -8.52 -3.92
CA SER A 142 16.32 -7.28 -4.36
C SER A 142 17.00 -6.04 -3.79
N ARG A 143 18.12 -5.65 -4.41
CA ARG A 143 18.39 -4.21 -4.61
C ARG A 143 17.64 -3.76 -5.87
N THR A 144 16.33 -3.89 -5.87
CA THR A 144 15.48 -2.99 -6.65
C THR A 144 15.08 -1.91 -5.67
N ASP A 145 15.75 -0.78 -5.81
CA ASP A 145 15.47 0.52 -5.20
C ASP A 145 14.02 0.69 -4.69
N VAL A 146 13.78 0.37 -3.41
CA VAL A 146 12.58 0.85 -2.69
C VAL A 146 12.87 2.21 -2.03
N ASN A 147 14.12 2.67 -2.05
CA ASN A 147 14.54 3.99 -1.55
C ASN A 147 15.49 4.74 -2.50
N ALA A 148 15.26 4.66 -3.82
CA ALA A 148 15.65 5.75 -4.70
C ALA A 148 14.37 6.52 -5.07
N PRO A 149 14.26 7.84 -4.80
CA PRO A 149 13.28 8.64 -5.51
C PRO A 149 13.63 8.47 -6.99
N ALA A 150 12.72 7.90 -7.78
CA ALA A 150 12.91 7.75 -9.21
C ALA A 150 13.10 9.14 -9.83
N ALA A 151 14.34 9.61 -9.87
CA ALA A 151 14.75 10.74 -10.66
C ALA A 151 14.55 10.33 -12.12
N LYS A 152 13.56 10.97 -12.76
CA LYS A 152 12.97 10.69 -14.08
C LYS A 152 11.92 9.59 -14.11
N ASN A 153 10.89 9.73 -13.28
CA ASN A 153 9.53 9.73 -13.80
C ASN A 153 8.65 10.57 -12.87
N GLU A 154 8.25 11.72 -13.38
CA GLU A 154 7.59 12.84 -12.73
C GLU A 154 6.12 12.53 -12.30
N HIS A 155 5.81 11.31 -11.82
CA HIS A 155 4.42 10.88 -11.58
C HIS A 155 4.14 9.93 -10.40
N ALA A 156 5.11 9.56 -9.54
CA ALA A 156 4.87 8.50 -8.53
C ALA A 156 4.85 8.94 -7.05
N GLN A 157 5.19 10.19 -6.73
CA GLN A 157 5.06 10.74 -5.38
C GLN A 157 4.21 12.00 -5.48
N LEU A 158 3.07 12.01 -4.80
CA LEU A 158 1.90 12.84 -5.12
C LEU A 158 1.25 12.27 -6.39
N THR A 159 0.11 11.58 -6.38
CA THR A 159 -1.08 11.97 -5.65
C THR A 159 -2.19 10.96 -5.96
N ALA A 160 -2.50 10.04 -5.04
CA ALA A 160 -3.79 9.34 -5.10
C ALA A 160 -4.96 10.36 -5.05
N PRO A 161 -4.97 11.34 -4.12
CA PRO A 161 -6.04 12.34 -4.11
C PRO A 161 -6.01 13.30 -5.30
N LYS A 162 -4.86 13.85 -5.74
CA LYS A 162 -4.84 14.74 -6.94
C LYS A 162 -4.94 14.01 -8.29
N ALA A 163 -4.63 12.72 -8.41
CA ALA A 163 -4.92 11.95 -9.63
C ALA A 163 -6.42 11.70 -9.74
N ILE A 164 -7.06 11.39 -8.62
CA ILE A 164 -8.52 11.31 -8.50
C ILE A 164 -9.15 12.69 -8.77
N GLU A 165 -8.62 13.77 -8.19
CA GLU A 165 -9.06 15.15 -8.41
C GLU A 165 -8.90 15.59 -9.86
N LYS A 166 -7.76 15.32 -10.52
CA LYS A 166 -7.48 15.67 -11.92
C LYS A 166 -8.33 14.87 -12.91
N LEU A 167 -8.68 13.63 -12.58
CA LEU A 167 -9.58 12.80 -13.39
C LEU A 167 -11.04 13.21 -13.20
N LEU A 168 -11.46 13.56 -11.97
CA LEU A 168 -12.79 14.09 -11.66
C LEU A 168 -12.98 15.52 -12.20
N SER A 169 -11.94 16.35 -12.21
CA SER A 169 -11.99 17.73 -12.69
C SER A 169 -11.87 17.86 -14.21
N SER A 170 -11.45 16.81 -14.91
CA SER A 170 -11.29 16.82 -16.37
C SER A 170 -12.62 16.74 -17.15
N GLY A 171 -13.75 16.64 -16.44
CA GLY A 171 -15.08 16.74 -17.04
C GLY A 171 -15.51 18.18 -17.24
N LYS A 172 -15.22 18.77 -18.39
CA LYS A 172 -16.07 19.85 -18.91
C LYS A 172 -17.47 19.22 -19.10
N PRO A 173 -18.57 19.81 -18.59
CA PRO A 173 -19.90 19.27 -18.84
C PRO A 173 -20.07 19.21 -20.36
N ALA A 174 -20.44 18.04 -20.87
CA ALA A 174 -20.84 17.93 -22.25
C ALA A 174 -22.10 18.79 -22.40
N ASP A 175 -21.94 20.01 -22.92
CA ASP A 175 -23.02 20.79 -23.50
C ASP A 175 -23.57 19.99 -24.68
N ALA A 176 -24.49 19.09 -24.39
CA ALA A 176 -25.27 18.39 -25.39
C ALA A 176 -26.49 19.26 -25.69
N THR A 177 -26.35 20.19 -26.64
CA THR A 177 -27.49 20.62 -27.45
C THR A 177 -28.07 19.38 -28.13
N PRO A 178 -29.34 19.03 -27.91
CA PRO A 178 -29.91 17.82 -28.49
C PRO A 178 -30.22 18.09 -29.97
N ASP A 179 -29.28 17.76 -30.86
CA ASP A 179 -29.58 17.60 -32.28
C ASP A 179 -30.16 16.20 -32.51
N ASN A 180 -31.48 16.21 -32.64
CA ASN A 180 -32.35 15.09 -32.87
C ASN A 180 -32.28 14.59 -34.32
N SER A 181 -31.17 13.96 -34.70
CA SER A 181 -31.14 13.13 -35.91
C SER A 181 -29.97 12.15 -35.90
N THR A 182 -30.16 10.99 -35.28
CA THR A 182 -29.70 9.65 -35.73
C THR A 182 -29.84 8.65 -34.57
N LEU A 183 -30.75 7.69 -34.73
CA LEU A 183 -30.82 6.49 -33.89
C LEU A 183 -29.69 5.54 -34.32
N ALA A 184 -28.45 5.91 -34.02
CA ALA A 184 -27.33 4.99 -33.99
C ALA A 184 -27.06 4.65 -32.51
N TYR A 185 -26.90 3.36 -32.21
CA TYR A 185 -26.47 2.90 -30.89
C TYR A 185 -25.05 3.43 -30.62
N VAL A 186 -24.97 4.61 -30.01
CA VAL A 186 -23.74 5.13 -29.41
C VAL A 186 -23.61 4.38 -28.07
N PRO A 187 -22.47 3.72 -27.77
CA PRO A 187 -22.27 3.14 -26.46
C PRO A 187 -22.45 4.25 -25.43
N ALA A 188 -23.22 4.00 -24.37
CA ALA A 188 -23.44 4.99 -23.33
C ALA A 188 -22.08 5.57 -22.88
N PRO A 189 -21.93 6.91 -22.80
CA PRO A 189 -20.68 7.51 -22.37
C PRO A 189 -20.30 6.97 -20.98
N GLU A 190 -19.04 6.53 -20.80
CA GLU A 190 -18.55 5.97 -19.53
C GLU A 190 -18.97 6.87 -18.36
N THR A 191 -19.66 6.28 -17.37
CA THR A 191 -20.11 7.03 -16.20
C THR A 191 -18.90 7.38 -15.31
N VAL A 192 -19.07 8.36 -14.42
CA VAL A 192 -18.04 8.71 -13.44
C VAL A 192 -17.74 7.52 -12.52
N ALA A 193 -18.77 6.74 -12.15
CA ALA A 193 -18.64 5.51 -11.38
C ALA A 193 -17.80 4.44 -12.10
N ASP A 194 -18.03 4.19 -13.40
CA ASP A 194 -17.26 3.19 -14.17
C ASP A 194 -15.76 3.53 -14.22
N ARG A 195 -15.44 4.82 -14.35
CA ARG A 195 -14.04 5.29 -14.33
C ARG A 195 -13.41 5.16 -12.96
N ALA A 196 -14.15 5.50 -11.91
CA ALA A 196 -13.69 5.35 -10.53
C ALA A 196 -13.41 3.86 -10.22
N ASP A 197 -14.30 2.95 -10.61
CA ASP A 197 -14.17 1.52 -10.39
C ASP A 197 -12.94 0.91 -11.06
N ARG A 198 -12.62 1.35 -12.28
CA ARG A 198 -11.39 0.93 -12.97
C ARG A 198 -10.14 1.39 -12.24
N VAL A 199 -10.14 2.61 -11.70
CA VAL A 199 -9.01 3.14 -10.94
C VAL A 199 -8.87 2.40 -9.61
N PHE A 200 -9.96 2.24 -8.87
CA PHE A 200 -9.98 1.51 -7.61
C PHE A 200 -9.49 0.07 -7.79
N SER A 201 -9.96 -0.63 -8.81
CA SER A 201 -9.51 -2.00 -9.11
C SER A 201 -8.00 -2.06 -9.35
N LYS A 202 -7.43 -1.09 -10.07
CA LYS A 202 -5.97 -1.03 -10.29
C LYS A 202 -5.21 -0.75 -9.01
N VAL A 203 -5.70 0.19 -8.18
CA VAL A 203 -5.06 0.52 -6.90
C VAL A 203 -5.11 -0.68 -5.95
N THR A 204 -6.27 -1.31 -5.79
CA THR A 204 -6.42 -2.50 -4.95
C THR A 204 -5.52 -3.66 -5.42
N LEU A 205 -5.41 -3.90 -6.73
CA LEU A 205 -4.48 -4.90 -7.26
C LEU A 205 -3.02 -4.54 -6.99
N SER A 206 -2.64 -3.27 -7.13
CA SER A 206 -1.29 -2.81 -6.82
C SER A 206 -0.96 -2.98 -5.33
N LEU A 207 -1.88 -2.61 -4.44
CA LEU A 207 -1.71 -2.77 -2.99
C LEU A 207 -1.57 -4.25 -2.62
N LYS A 208 -2.36 -5.12 -3.24
CA LYS A 208 -2.28 -6.56 -3.03
C LYS A 208 -0.95 -7.17 -3.49
N HIS A 209 -0.41 -6.73 -4.64
CA HIS A 209 0.91 -7.18 -5.08
C HIS A 209 2.01 -6.72 -4.11
N ILE A 210 1.96 -5.46 -3.65
CA ILE A 210 2.92 -4.94 -2.66
C ILE A 210 2.87 -5.77 -1.37
N GLU A 211 1.68 -6.11 -0.89
CA GLU A 211 1.52 -6.96 0.30
C GLU A 211 2.10 -8.36 0.09
N GLN A 212 1.84 -8.99 -1.06
CA GLN A 212 2.38 -10.31 -1.39
C GLN A 212 3.90 -10.31 -1.52
N ASP A 213 4.47 -9.27 -2.13
CA ASP A 213 5.91 -9.11 -2.26
C ASP A 213 6.56 -8.92 -0.88
N GLN A 214 5.96 -8.10 -0.01
CA GLN A 214 6.41 -7.91 1.37
C GLN A 214 6.37 -9.21 2.18
N LEU A 215 5.26 -9.97 2.11
CA LEU A 215 5.13 -11.26 2.79
C LEU A 215 6.17 -12.27 2.31
N THR A 216 6.40 -12.35 1.00
CA THR A 216 7.41 -13.25 0.42
C THR A 216 8.80 -12.88 0.90
N ARG A 217 9.12 -11.58 0.94
CA ARG A 217 10.40 -11.08 1.45
C ARG A 217 10.61 -11.41 2.93
N ILE A 218 9.60 -11.19 3.77
CA ILE A 218 9.65 -11.54 5.21
C ILE A 218 9.91 -13.04 5.39
N ARG A 219 9.21 -13.89 4.64
CA ARG A 219 9.39 -15.35 4.72
C ARG A 219 10.78 -15.80 4.29
N ASN A 220 11.31 -15.23 3.21
CA ASN A 220 12.67 -15.53 2.75
C ASN A 220 13.70 -15.11 3.80
N LEU A 221 13.58 -13.90 4.36
CA LEU A 221 14.47 -13.43 5.43
C LEU A 221 14.36 -14.30 6.68
N THR A 222 13.16 -14.75 7.04
CA THR A 222 12.93 -15.65 8.18
C THR A 222 13.62 -16.99 7.97
N ALA A 223 13.49 -17.56 6.76
CA ALA A 223 14.12 -18.82 6.39
C ALA A 223 15.65 -18.69 6.37
N ASP A 224 16.19 -17.60 5.83
CA ASP A 224 17.64 -17.34 5.80
C ASP A 224 18.21 -17.12 7.21
N ALA A 225 17.50 -16.36 8.06
CA ALA A 225 17.89 -16.13 9.45
C ALA A 225 17.92 -17.44 10.25
N SER A 226 16.84 -18.22 10.15
CA SER A 226 16.73 -19.51 10.85
C SER A 226 17.76 -20.52 10.32
N GLY A 227 17.95 -20.60 9.01
CA GLY A 227 18.94 -21.46 8.38
C GLY A 227 20.36 -21.12 8.82
N THR A 228 20.72 -19.83 8.81
CA THR A 228 22.03 -19.35 9.26
C THR A 228 22.26 -19.67 10.74
N ALA A 229 21.26 -19.43 11.59
CA ALA A 229 21.36 -19.73 13.01
C ALA A 229 21.57 -21.23 13.28
N ASN A 230 20.82 -22.08 12.59
CA ASN A 230 20.95 -23.53 12.69
C ASN A 230 22.34 -24.04 12.26
N GLU A 231 22.91 -23.47 11.19
CA GLU A 231 24.26 -23.82 10.74
C GLU A 231 25.33 -23.41 11.77
N ILE A 232 25.23 -22.18 12.32
CA ILE A 232 26.15 -21.74 13.38
C ILE A 232 26.02 -22.65 14.60
N GLN A 233 24.80 -22.95 15.04
CA GLN A 233 24.55 -23.84 16.16
C GLN A 233 25.12 -25.25 15.91
N SER A 234 24.95 -25.80 14.71
CA SER A 234 25.50 -27.10 14.32
C SER A 234 27.03 -27.11 14.40
N ILE A 235 27.69 -26.06 13.89
CA ILE A 235 29.15 -25.92 13.97
C ILE A 235 29.61 -25.87 15.43
N MET A 236 28.92 -25.12 16.30
CA MET A 236 29.26 -25.02 17.73
C MET A 236 29.03 -26.34 18.48
N HIS A 237 27.93 -27.04 18.20
CA HIS A 237 27.62 -28.34 18.78
C HIS A 237 28.70 -29.39 18.47
N ASN A 238 29.26 -29.36 17.25
CA ASN A 238 30.33 -30.28 16.86
C ASN A 238 31.65 -30.06 17.63
N VAL A 239 31.83 -28.90 18.27
CA VAL A 239 33.00 -28.60 19.12
C VAL A 239 32.69 -28.88 20.60
N GLY A 240 31.50 -29.38 20.93
CA GLY A 240 31.09 -29.73 22.29
C GLY A 240 30.38 -28.61 23.05
N ILE A 241 30.21 -27.43 22.44
CA ILE A 241 29.55 -26.28 23.07
C ILE A 241 28.03 -26.47 22.97
N LYS A 242 27.38 -26.59 24.13
CA LYS A 242 25.92 -26.66 24.24
C LYS A 242 25.37 -25.26 24.47
N LEU A 243 24.80 -24.67 23.44
CA LEU A 243 23.96 -23.49 23.63
C LEU A 243 22.62 -23.92 24.21
N PRO A 244 22.01 -23.12 25.10
CA PRO A 244 20.59 -23.25 25.36
C PRO A 244 19.89 -23.15 24.00
N ASN A 245 19.06 -24.15 23.65
CA ASN A 245 18.22 -24.04 22.47
C ASN A 245 17.38 -22.78 22.65
N GLY A 246 17.75 -21.72 21.93
CA GLY A 246 17.08 -20.44 21.94
C GLY A 246 15.78 -20.50 21.15
N VAL A 247 14.99 -21.56 21.37
CA VAL A 247 13.54 -21.64 21.38
C VAL A 247 13.28 -22.93 22.15
N ALA A 248 13.33 -22.89 23.48
CA ALA A 248 12.35 -23.67 24.20
C ALA A 248 11.02 -23.07 23.74
N SER A 249 10.43 -23.67 22.70
CA SER A 249 8.98 -23.77 22.68
C SER A 249 8.62 -24.03 24.12
N THR A 250 7.80 -23.17 24.69
CA THR A 250 6.93 -23.49 25.80
C THR A 250 6.02 -24.65 25.38
N ALA A 251 6.62 -25.80 25.01
CA ALA A 251 6.03 -27.10 25.19
C ALA A 251 5.94 -27.22 26.70
N GLY A 252 4.75 -26.91 27.18
CA GLY A 252 4.44 -26.81 28.59
C GLY A 252 5.04 -27.98 29.34
N LYS A 253 5.64 -27.67 30.49
CA LYS A 253 5.45 -28.56 31.61
C LYS A 253 3.93 -28.76 31.74
N ASP A 254 3.52 -30.00 31.60
CA ASP A 254 2.19 -30.49 31.88
C ASP A 254 1.81 -30.08 33.32
N GLU A 255 1.23 -28.89 33.45
CA GLU A 255 0.35 -28.58 34.56
C GLU A 255 -1.08 -28.79 34.06
N ASP A 256 -1.69 -29.81 34.65
CA ASP A 256 -3.07 -30.26 34.54
C ASP A 256 -4.05 -29.09 34.74
N GLY A 257 -4.29 -28.36 33.65
CA GLY A 257 -5.30 -27.31 33.54
C GLY A 257 -6.13 -27.60 32.30
N GLY A 258 -7.19 -28.39 32.47
CA GLY A 258 -8.12 -28.69 31.39
C GLY A 258 -8.72 -27.42 30.80
N VAL A 259 -8.28 -27.04 29.60
CA VAL A 259 -8.87 -25.95 28.81
C VAL A 259 -9.54 -26.58 27.58
N GLY A 260 -10.87 -26.66 27.65
CA GLY A 260 -11.74 -27.09 26.55
C GLY A 260 -12.86 -26.08 26.36
N GLY A 261 -12.75 -25.24 25.34
CA GLY A 261 -13.84 -24.43 24.79
C GLY A 261 -14.26 -24.97 23.42
N PRO A 262 -15.44 -24.61 22.91
CA PRO A 262 -15.82 -24.96 21.54
C PRO A 262 -14.77 -24.43 20.56
N TYR A 263 -14.38 -25.27 19.59
CA TYR A 263 -13.46 -24.87 18.52
C TYR A 263 -14.06 -23.70 17.75
N ALA A 264 -13.52 -22.50 18.00
CA ALA A 264 -13.66 -21.35 17.13
C ALA A 264 -12.34 -21.24 16.36
N ALA A 265 -12.39 -21.35 15.03
CA ALA A 265 -11.24 -21.01 14.22
C ALA A 265 -10.85 -19.55 14.54
N PRO A 266 -9.57 -19.23 14.78
CA PRO A 266 -9.18 -17.85 15.01
C PRO A 266 -9.59 -17.01 13.80
N GLU A 267 -10.41 -16.00 14.07
CA GLU A 267 -10.73 -14.93 13.13
C GLU A 267 -9.38 -14.39 12.59
N ASN A 268 -9.19 -14.48 11.27
CA ASN A 268 -7.91 -14.33 10.56
C ASN A 268 -6.87 -13.51 11.34
N VAL A 269 -6.00 -14.17 12.10
CA VAL A 269 -4.78 -13.51 12.57
C VAL A 269 -4.07 -13.11 11.29
N ASP A 270 -3.88 -11.80 11.09
CA ASP A 270 -3.24 -11.24 9.91
C ASP A 270 -1.96 -12.06 9.63
N GLN A 271 -1.94 -12.80 8.53
CA GLN A 271 -0.79 -13.65 8.15
C GLN A 271 0.52 -12.85 8.12
N PHE A 272 0.40 -11.55 7.90
CA PHE A 272 1.47 -10.57 8.01
C PHE A 272 2.03 -10.44 9.43
N GLU A 273 1.17 -10.25 10.44
CA GLU A 273 1.62 -10.12 11.84
C GLU A 273 2.26 -11.42 12.34
N GLN A 274 1.75 -12.58 11.94
CA GLN A 274 2.41 -13.86 12.22
C GLN A 274 3.79 -13.94 11.55
N SER A 275 3.89 -13.60 10.26
CA SER A 275 5.17 -13.62 9.54
C SER A 275 6.19 -12.64 10.16
N MET A 276 5.73 -11.50 10.69
CA MET A 276 6.57 -10.54 11.40
C MET A 276 7.08 -11.09 12.74
N ALA A 277 6.21 -11.76 13.51
CA ALA A 277 6.59 -12.39 14.77
C ALA A 277 7.59 -13.55 14.55
N ASP A 278 7.40 -14.33 13.49
CA ASP A 278 8.31 -15.39 13.08
C ASP A 278 9.68 -14.82 12.69
N LEU A 279 9.72 -13.71 11.94
CA LEU A 279 10.95 -13.02 11.58
C LEU A 279 11.68 -12.49 12.83
N ASP A 280 10.98 -11.83 13.75
CA ASP A 280 11.59 -11.31 14.98
C ASP A 280 12.18 -12.42 15.85
N THR A 281 11.47 -13.55 15.95
CA THR A 281 11.95 -14.75 16.65
C THR A 281 13.20 -15.32 15.98
N ALA A 282 13.20 -15.44 14.65
CA ALA A 282 14.34 -15.96 13.89
C ALA A 282 15.56 -15.04 13.98
N LEU A 283 15.38 -13.71 13.91
CA LEU A 283 16.45 -12.74 14.07
C LEU A 283 17.02 -12.76 15.50
N THR A 284 16.17 -12.81 16.52
CA THR A 284 16.61 -12.90 17.92
C THR A 284 17.39 -14.18 18.18
N HIS A 285 16.95 -15.31 17.60
CA HIS A 285 17.68 -16.56 17.68
C HIS A 285 19.05 -16.47 16.99
N LEU A 286 19.10 -15.94 15.76
CA LEU A 286 20.35 -15.72 15.04
C LEU A 286 21.32 -14.82 15.82
N GLU A 287 20.85 -13.70 16.36
CA GLU A 287 21.66 -12.79 17.17
C GLU A 287 22.22 -13.46 18.42
N THR A 288 21.42 -14.27 19.09
CA THR A 288 21.83 -15.02 20.30
C THR A 288 22.94 -16.02 19.96
N VAL A 289 22.72 -16.84 18.92
CA VAL A 289 23.68 -17.86 18.50
C VAL A 289 24.97 -17.22 17.97
N ARG A 290 24.87 -16.13 17.20
CA ARG A 290 26.03 -15.35 16.72
C ARG A 290 26.79 -14.72 17.88
N GLY A 291 26.10 -14.10 18.83
CA GLY A 291 26.71 -13.49 20.02
C GLY A 291 27.51 -14.51 20.82
N ALA A 292 26.96 -15.70 21.01
CA ALA A 292 27.65 -16.79 21.70
C ALA A 292 28.83 -17.36 20.89
N ALA A 293 28.73 -17.42 19.55
CA ALA A 293 29.86 -17.77 18.71
C ALA A 293 30.99 -16.73 18.82
N GLU A 294 30.65 -15.44 18.90
CA GLU A 294 31.63 -14.36 19.00
C GLU A 294 32.31 -14.25 20.38
N SER A 295 31.70 -14.77 21.43
CA SER A 295 32.27 -14.81 22.79
C SER A 295 33.26 -15.96 23.00
N LEU A 296 33.35 -16.90 22.06
CA LEU A 296 34.14 -18.12 22.20
C LEU A 296 35.38 -18.12 21.28
N PRO A 297 36.45 -18.86 21.65
CA PRO A 297 37.78 -18.74 21.04
C PRO A 297 37.91 -19.49 19.70
N PHE A 298 36.98 -19.26 18.77
CA PHE A 298 36.99 -19.88 17.44
C PHE A 298 38.02 -19.28 16.47
N ARG A 299 38.61 -18.13 16.79
CA ARG A 299 39.58 -17.47 15.91
C ARG A 299 40.95 -18.13 15.96
N ASN A 300 41.66 -18.04 14.84
CA ASN A 300 43.06 -18.46 14.79
C ASN A 300 43.94 -17.54 15.66
N PRO A 301 44.60 -18.04 16.72
CA PRO A 301 45.50 -17.24 17.57
C PRO A 301 46.75 -16.72 16.84
N ALA A 302 47.07 -17.29 15.67
CA ALA A 302 48.30 -17.03 14.93
C ALA A 302 48.05 -17.03 13.40
N PRO A 303 47.30 -16.06 12.84
CA PRO A 303 46.97 -16.03 11.43
C PRO A 303 48.23 -16.02 10.54
N GLY A 304 48.29 -16.94 9.57
CA GLY A 304 49.42 -17.06 8.64
C GLY A 304 50.70 -17.64 9.24
N LYS A 305 50.70 -18.06 10.51
CA LYS A 305 51.85 -18.70 11.16
C LYS A 305 51.80 -20.21 11.00
N LEU A 306 52.99 -20.82 10.95
CA LEU A 306 53.14 -22.28 10.88
C LEU A 306 52.88 -22.91 12.25
N VAL A 307 52.16 -24.03 12.25
CA VAL A 307 52.10 -24.93 13.40
C VAL A 307 53.44 -25.68 13.48
N THR A 308 54.16 -25.45 14.57
CA THR A 308 55.47 -26.08 14.84
C THR A 308 55.34 -27.36 15.65
N SER A 309 54.32 -27.45 16.51
CA SER A 309 54.00 -28.68 17.24
C SER A 309 52.49 -28.79 17.46
N PRO A 310 51.83 -29.88 17.02
CA PRO A 310 50.40 -30.07 17.24
C PRO A 310 50.10 -30.53 18.68
N PHE A 311 48.85 -30.41 19.08
CA PHE A 311 48.29 -31.05 20.27
C PHE A 311 48.41 -32.58 20.20
N GLY A 312 48.55 -33.23 21.35
CA GLY A 312 48.49 -34.70 21.47
C GLY A 312 49.79 -35.36 21.93
N ASN A 313 49.79 -36.69 21.97
CA ASN A 313 50.92 -37.47 22.47
C ASN A 313 52.10 -37.43 21.51
N ARG A 314 53.26 -36.98 22.00
CA ARG A 314 54.51 -36.92 21.24
C ARG A 314 55.71 -37.24 22.11
N LYS A 315 56.87 -37.46 21.48
CA LYS A 315 58.13 -37.60 22.19
C LYS A 315 58.49 -36.26 22.84
N ASP A 316 58.68 -36.27 24.15
CA ASP A 316 59.04 -35.09 24.92
C ASP A 316 60.43 -34.59 24.49
N PRO A 317 60.59 -33.31 24.15
CA PRO A 317 61.86 -32.80 23.63
C PRO A 317 62.97 -32.71 24.69
N PHE A 318 62.64 -32.80 25.98
CA PHE A 318 63.60 -32.73 27.07
C PHE A 318 63.94 -34.11 27.63
N PHE A 319 62.95 -34.98 27.80
CA PHE A 319 63.13 -36.32 28.39
C PHE A 319 63.19 -37.46 27.36
N GLY A 320 62.76 -37.23 26.12
CA GLY A 320 62.73 -38.25 25.08
C GLY A 320 61.68 -39.35 25.28
N THR A 321 60.79 -39.22 26.26
CA THR A 321 59.70 -40.16 26.56
C THR A 321 58.38 -39.69 25.98
N LEU A 322 57.38 -40.58 25.86
CA LEU A 322 56.05 -40.17 25.41
C LEU A 322 55.39 -39.24 26.45
N ALA A 323 54.91 -38.08 26.00
CA ALA A 323 54.19 -37.11 26.83
C ALA A 323 53.06 -36.45 26.04
N LEU A 324 52.00 -36.04 26.74
CA LEU A 324 50.91 -35.27 26.14
C LEU A 324 51.32 -33.80 25.99
N HIS A 325 51.24 -33.29 24.77
CA HIS A 325 51.30 -31.86 24.50
C HIS A 325 49.89 -31.27 24.61
N THR A 326 49.67 -30.44 25.63
CA THR A 326 48.34 -29.94 26.03
C THR A 326 47.84 -28.74 25.24
N GLY A 327 48.59 -28.31 24.22
CA GLY A 327 48.25 -27.20 23.34
C GLY A 327 48.86 -27.36 21.95
N THR A 328 48.79 -26.30 21.16
CA THR A 328 49.39 -26.22 19.83
C THR A 328 50.41 -25.08 19.81
N ASP A 329 51.61 -25.37 19.28
CA ASP A 329 52.72 -24.43 19.22
C ASP A 329 52.77 -23.76 17.84
N PHE A 330 52.70 -22.43 17.81
CA PHE A 330 52.80 -21.62 16.60
C PHE A 330 54.12 -20.87 16.52
N HIS A 331 54.70 -20.78 15.33
CA HIS A 331 55.92 -20.01 15.14
C HIS A 331 55.67 -18.51 15.37
N PHE A 332 56.42 -17.90 16.28
CA PHE A 332 56.41 -16.46 16.57
C PHE A 332 57.84 -15.92 16.60
N SER A 333 58.01 -14.64 16.26
CA SER A 333 59.28 -13.94 16.47
C SER A 333 59.38 -13.42 17.91
N PRO A 334 60.59 -13.27 18.48
CA PRO A 334 60.78 -12.62 19.78
C PRO A 334 60.10 -11.24 19.83
N GLY A 335 59.37 -10.96 20.90
CA GLY A 335 58.66 -9.70 21.08
C GLY A 335 57.38 -9.55 20.23
N GLU A 336 57.00 -10.55 19.43
CA GLU A 336 55.78 -10.46 18.61
C GLU A 336 54.52 -10.44 19.49
N LYS A 337 53.53 -9.60 19.13
CA LYS A 337 52.33 -9.38 19.92
C LYS A 337 51.42 -10.60 19.91
N ILE A 338 51.08 -11.10 21.10
CA ILE A 338 50.08 -12.15 21.30
C ILE A 338 48.74 -11.49 21.58
N LYS A 339 47.70 -11.93 20.88
CA LYS A 339 46.34 -11.37 20.96
C LYS A 339 45.34 -12.39 21.51
N ALA A 340 44.34 -11.92 22.25
CA ALA A 340 43.23 -12.72 22.72
C ALA A 340 42.34 -13.21 21.56
N THR A 341 41.96 -14.48 21.58
CA THR A 341 41.14 -15.14 20.54
C THR A 341 39.64 -14.89 20.70
N ALA A 342 39.22 -14.53 21.90
CA ALA A 342 37.86 -14.18 22.28
C ALA A 342 37.84 -13.16 23.44
N PRO A 343 36.73 -12.43 23.63
CA PRO A 343 36.59 -11.56 24.79
C PRO A 343 36.51 -12.40 26.08
N GLY A 344 36.99 -11.87 27.20
CA GLY A 344 36.98 -12.62 28.45
C GLY A 344 37.60 -11.88 29.62
N LYS A 345 37.77 -12.59 30.72
CA LYS A 345 38.42 -12.09 31.93
C LYS A 345 39.72 -12.85 32.17
N VAL A 346 40.79 -12.11 32.43
CA VAL A 346 42.09 -12.71 32.77
C VAL A 346 42.00 -13.36 34.17
N VAL A 347 42.23 -14.67 34.24
CA VAL A 347 42.20 -15.45 35.49
C VAL A 347 43.59 -15.86 35.97
N ALA A 348 44.58 -15.86 35.08
CA ALA A 348 46.00 -16.02 35.42
C ALA A 348 46.85 -15.09 34.56
N ALA A 349 47.87 -14.46 35.16
CA ALA A 349 48.82 -13.60 34.46
C ALA A 349 50.16 -13.57 35.22
N GLY A 350 51.18 -14.26 34.69
CA GLY A 350 52.50 -14.33 35.30
C GLY A 350 53.17 -15.70 35.18
N TRP A 351 54.20 -15.93 35.99
CA TRP A 351 54.99 -17.16 35.95
C TRP A 351 54.20 -18.38 36.45
N THR A 352 54.04 -19.41 35.60
CA THR A 352 53.26 -20.61 35.90
C THR A 352 54.02 -21.88 35.50
N GLY A 353 54.98 -22.27 36.35
CA GLY A 353 55.71 -23.54 36.20
C GLY A 353 56.33 -23.72 34.81
N GLY A 354 56.07 -24.87 34.18
CA GLY A 354 56.59 -25.21 32.86
C GLY A 354 56.15 -24.27 31.73
N TYR A 355 55.06 -23.52 31.90
CA TYR A 355 54.59 -22.55 30.90
C TYR A 355 55.43 -21.27 30.86
N GLY A 356 56.28 -21.03 31.87
CA GLY A 356 56.98 -19.74 32.01
C GLY A 356 55.97 -18.62 32.27
N ASN A 357 56.17 -17.46 31.64
CA ASN A 357 55.18 -16.39 31.68
C ASN A 357 53.96 -16.77 30.84
N MET A 358 52.79 -16.75 31.46
CA MET A 358 51.55 -17.25 30.89
C MET A 358 50.38 -16.31 31.20
N VAL A 359 49.44 -16.23 30.27
CA VAL A 359 48.12 -15.60 30.48
C VAL A 359 47.04 -16.64 30.24
N GLU A 360 46.09 -16.75 31.17
CA GLU A 360 44.86 -17.53 31.02
C GLU A 360 43.65 -16.59 31.02
N ILE A 361 42.79 -16.74 30.01
CA ILE A 361 41.56 -15.96 29.85
C ILE A 361 40.37 -16.90 29.95
N ASP A 362 39.45 -16.59 30.87
CA ASP A 362 38.14 -17.22 30.98
C ASP A 362 37.15 -16.51 30.05
N HIS A 363 36.53 -17.27 29.16
CA HIS A 363 35.57 -16.80 28.16
C HIS A 363 34.11 -17.06 28.58
N GLY A 364 33.88 -17.71 29.73
CA GLY A 364 32.57 -18.19 30.14
C GLY A 364 32.28 -19.61 29.65
N ASP A 365 31.15 -20.17 30.10
CA ASP A 365 30.67 -21.52 29.73
C ASP A 365 31.70 -22.65 29.91
N GLY A 366 32.62 -22.48 30.87
CA GLY A 366 33.69 -23.44 31.15
C GLY A 366 34.82 -23.44 30.13
N ILE A 367 34.85 -22.49 29.19
CA ILE A 367 35.89 -22.37 28.16
C ILE A 367 36.95 -21.35 28.58
N SER A 368 38.21 -21.76 28.62
CA SER A 368 39.36 -20.86 28.82
C SER A 368 40.43 -21.06 27.75
N THR A 369 41.25 -20.04 27.55
CA THR A 369 42.44 -20.11 26.67
C THR A 369 43.70 -19.79 27.44
N ARG A 370 44.79 -20.47 27.10
CA ARG A 370 46.13 -20.18 27.65
C ARG A 370 47.10 -19.77 26.56
N TYR A 371 47.96 -18.83 26.91
CA TYR A 371 49.03 -18.30 26.09
C TYR A 371 50.33 -18.41 26.88
N GLY A 372 51.19 -19.36 26.51
CA GLY A 372 52.41 -19.69 27.25
C GLY A 372 53.69 -19.13 26.63
N HIS A 373 54.79 -19.32 27.35
CA HIS A 373 56.18 -19.01 26.96
C HIS A 373 56.43 -17.54 26.61
N MET A 374 55.62 -16.61 27.15
CA MET A 374 55.78 -15.19 26.87
C MET A 374 57.12 -14.64 27.36
N GLU A 375 57.65 -13.62 26.69
CA GLU A 375 58.74 -12.81 27.25
C GLU A 375 58.18 -11.85 28.29
N GLN A 376 57.07 -11.20 27.96
CA GLN A 376 56.43 -10.18 28.79
C GLN A 376 54.91 -10.35 28.79
N VAL A 377 54.32 -10.29 29.99
CA VAL A 377 52.87 -10.22 30.19
C VAL A 377 52.43 -8.76 30.26
N LEU A 378 51.38 -8.40 29.51
CA LEU A 378 50.89 -7.01 29.38
C LEU A 378 49.54 -6.77 30.06
N VAL A 379 48.92 -7.82 30.60
CA VAL A 379 47.63 -7.78 31.31
C VAL A 379 47.77 -8.29 32.74
N LYS A 380 46.78 -8.02 33.59
CA LYS A 380 46.74 -8.44 34.99
C LYS A 380 45.52 -9.31 35.25
N ILE A 381 45.60 -10.12 36.29
CA ILE A 381 44.44 -10.90 36.78
C ILE A 381 43.30 -9.92 37.09
N GLY A 382 42.12 -10.22 36.57
CA GLY A 382 40.93 -9.40 36.72
C GLY A 382 40.63 -8.49 35.53
N ASP A 383 41.59 -8.24 34.64
CA ASP A 383 41.38 -7.41 33.45
C ASP A 383 40.35 -8.06 32.52
N LYS A 384 39.47 -7.23 31.97
CA LYS A 384 38.62 -7.61 30.84
C LYS A 384 39.40 -7.36 29.57
N VAL A 385 39.50 -8.37 28.73
CA VAL A 385 40.15 -8.29 27.43
C VAL A 385 39.10 -8.41 26.35
N ASP A 386 39.15 -7.47 25.42
CA ASP A 386 38.38 -7.60 24.19
C ASP A 386 39.08 -8.56 23.24
N ARG A 387 38.30 -9.07 22.30
CA ARG A 387 38.79 -9.83 21.16
C ARG A 387 39.90 -9.05 20.43
N GLY A 388 41.03 -9.72 20.18
CA GLY A 388 42.20 -9.10 19.55
C GLY A 388 43.02 -8.18 20.46
N GLY A 389 42.61 -8.00 21.71
CA GLY A 389 43.39 -7.30 22.73
C GLY A 389 44.75 -7.97 22.93
N ILE A 390 45.80 -7.16 23.06
CA ILE A 390 47.17 -7.66 23.24
C ILE A 390 47.33 -8.11 24.70
N VAL A 391 47.73 -9.36 24.90
CA VAL A 391 47.89 -9.97 26.23
C VAL A 391 49.34 -10.07 26.67
N GLY A 392 50.27 -10.07 25.72
CA GLY A 392 51.69 -10.22 25.98
C GLY A 392 52.54 -10.23 24.72
N LEU A 393 53.84 -10.44 24.92
CA LEU A 393 54.83 -10.54 23.86
C LEU A 393 55.42 -11.95 23.84
N ALA A 394 55.54 -12.54 22.65
CA ALA A 394 56.07 -13.87 22.46
C ALA A 394 57.55 -13.95 22.85
N GLY A 395 57.93 -15.06 23.46
CA GLY A 395 59.28 -15.28 23.96
C GLY A 395 59.61 -16.77 24.03
N SER A 396 60.56 -17.09 24.91
CA SER A 396 61.00 -18.47 25.15
C SER A 396 61.25 -18.70 26.64
N THR A 397 60.26 -18.43 27.49
CA THR A 397 60.35 -18.64 28.94
C THR A 397 59.81 -20.00 29.37
N GLY A 398 60.20 -20.46 30.57
CA GLY A 398 59.78 -21.75 31.10
C GLY A 398 60.38 -22.92 30.31
N ARG A 399 59.56 -23.95 30.06
CA ARG A 399 59.96 -25.18 29.39
C ARG A 399 59.81 -25.08 27.87
N SER A 400 60.61 -24.22 27.26
CA SER A 400 60.60 -23.93 25.83
C SER A 400 61.98 -24.20 25.18
N THR A 401 61.99 -24.64 23.93
CA THR A 401 63.22 -24.85 23.13
C THR A 401 63.55 -23.71 22.17
N GLY A 402 62.70 -22.69 22.10
CA GLY A 402 62.86 -21.53 21.21
C GLY A 402 61.58 -20.68 21.15
N THR A 403 61.64 -19.52 20.51
CA THR A 403 60.49 -18.60 20.51
C THR A 403 59.30 -19.15 19.72
N HIS A 404 58.17 -19.30 20.41
CA HIS A 404 56.88 -19.73 19.85
C HIS A 404 55.73 -19.28 20.76
N LEU A 405 54.51 -19.34 20.25
CA LEU A 405 53.29 -19.25 21.06
C LEU A 405 52.81 -20.68 21.36
N HIS A 406 52.81 -21.07 22.63
CA HIS A 406 52.06 -22.24 23.08
C HIS A 406 50.63 -21.80 23.40
N TYR A 407 49.66 -22.31 22.64
CA TYR A 407 48.25 -21.97 22.78
C TYR A 407 47.43 -23.18 23.20
N GLU A 408 46.65 -23.05 24.27
CA GLU A 408 45.69 -24.07 24.70
C GLU A 408 44.26 -23.52 24.63
N VAL A 409 43.32 -24.40 24.30
CA VAL A 409 41.91 -24.23 24.63
C VAL A 409 41.58 -25.27 25.71
N ARG A 410 40.81 -24.87 26.71
CA ARG A 410 40.43 -25.73 27.82
C ARG A 410 38.93 -25.71 28.02
N GLU A 411 38.36 -26.88 28.23
CA GLU A 411 36.95 -27.08 28.55
C GLU A 411 36.84 -27.66 29.97
N ASN A 412 36.13 -26.95 30.86
CA ASN A 412 36.00 -27.30 32.28
C ASN A 412 37.35 -27.57 32.95
N GLY A 413 38.38 -26.80 32.54
CA GLY A 413 39.74 -26.92 33.05
C GLY A 413 40.55 -28.07 32.43
N LEU A 414 40.03 -28.86 31.50
CA LEU A 414 40.76 -29.91 30.78
C LEU A 414 41.24 -29.41 29.41
N PRO A 415 42.49 -29.68 28.98
CA PRO A 415 42.98 -29.25 27.68
C PRO A 415 42.31 -30.07 26.55
N VAL A 416 41.87 -29.37 25.52
CA VAL A 416 41.30 -29.95 24.29
C VAL A 416 42.10 -29.48 23.08
N ASP A 417 42.02 -30.21 21.96
CA ASP A 417 42.75 -29.83 20.75
C ASP A 417 42.26 -28.45 20.24
N PRO A 418 43.13 -27.41 20.25
CA PRO A 418 42.76 -26.07 19.78
C PRO A 418 42.31 -26.05 18.32
N MET A 419 42.73 -27.02 17.52
CA MET A 419 42.38 -27.09 16.10
C MET A 419 40.89 -27.34 15.86
N TYR A 420 40.15 -27.95 16.81
CA TYR A 420 38.69 -28.08 16.70
C TYR A 420 38.00 -26.72 16.68
N PHE A 421 38.44 -25.80 17.53
CA PHE A 421 37.91 -24.44 17.60
C PHE A 421 38.34 -23.62 16.37
N ILE A 422 39.61 -23.69 15.98
CA ILE A 422 40.13 -22.95 14.83
C ILE A 422 39.44 -23.38 13.53
N ASN A 423 39.24 -24.69 13.32
CA ASN A 423 38.54 -25.23 12.16
C ASN A 423 37.04 -24.93 12.16
N ALA A 424 36.41 -24.84 13.34
CA ALA A 424 35.04 -24.36 13.44
C ALA A 424 34.95 -22.88 13.09
N GLY A 425 35.90 -22.06 13.55
CA GLY A 425 35.95 -20.63 13.22
C GLY A 425 36.08 -20.34 11.73
N THR A 426 36.83 -21.15 10.97
CA THR A 426 36.91 -21.00 9.51
C THR A 426 35.57 -21.26 8.83
N LYS A 427 34.79 -22.22 9.32
CA LYS A 427 33.41 -22.46 8.85
C LYS A 427 32.47 -21.33 9.28
N LEU A 428 32.60 -20.85 10.51
CA LEU A 428 31.80 -19.73 11.02
C LEU A 428 32.06 -18.42 10.26
N ALA A 429 33.26 -18.24 9.71
CA ALA A 429 33.62 -17.06 8.95
C ALA A 429 32.78 -16.84 7.67
N SER A 430 32.12 -17.88 7.13
CA SER A 430 31.16 -17.68 6.03
C SER A 430 29.81 -17.14 6.46
N TYR A 431 29.49 -17.23 7.76
CA TYR A 431 28.20 -16.80 8.32
C TYR A 431 28.33 -15.55 9.20
N ILE A 432 29.50 -15.34 9.81
CA ILE A 432 29.77 -14.22 10.72
C ILE A 432 30.93 -13.42 10.14
N SER A 433 30.62 -12.22 9.67
CA SER A 433 31.62 -11.30 9.10
C SER A 433 32.74 -11.04 10.09
N GLY A 434 33.98 -11.25 9.64
CA GLY A 434 35.17 -10.96 10.42
C GLY A 434 35.69 -12.09 11.31
N MET A 435 35.08 -13.28 11.37
CA MET A 435 35.52 -14.40 12.24
C MET A 435 36.85 -15.08 11.81
N GLY A 436 37.38 -14.79 10.62
CA GLY A 436 38.49 -15.54 10.02
C GLY A 436 39.92 -15.23 10.55
N ALA A 437 40.17 -14.07 11.17
CA ALA A 437 41.52 -13.68 11.64
C ALA A 437 41.46 -12.64 12.79
N ILE A 438 42.56 -12.47 13.54
CA ILE A 438 42.71 -11.53 14.67
C ILE A 438 43.67 -10.39 14.35
#